data_AF-A0A6A4NG85-F1
#
_entry.id   AF-A0A6A4NG85-F1
#
_cell.length_a   1.000
_cell.length_b   1.000
_cell.length_c   1.000
_cell.angle_alpha   90.00
_cell.angle_beta   90.00
_cell.angle_gamma   90.00
#
_symmetry.space_group_name_H-M   'P 1'
#
loop_
_entity.id
_entity.type
_entity.pdbx_description
1 polymer ?
#
loop_
_entity_poly.entity_id
_entity_poly.type
_entity_poly.pdbx_seq_one_letter_code
_entity_poly.pdbx_strand_id
1 'polypeptide(L)'
;MIESTKIMFKKWEEKNRDIDEFEIEVNGDLHYLSADIISRVAFGSSYKEGKQIFELQEQQHHLLSLATRSVYIPGFRFFLRRIT
;
A
#
# COMPACT_ATOMS: atom_id res chain seq x y z
N MET A 1 -6.55 -0.94 14.14
CA MET A 1 -7.96 -1.39 14.12
C MET A 1 -8.84 -0.43 14.90
N ILE A 2 -8.79 -0.43 16.24
CA ILE A 2 -9.63 0.45 17.09
C ILE A 2 -9.53 1.92 16.66
N GLU A 3 -8.30 2.41 16.42
CA GLU A 3 -8.09 3.81 16.01
C GLU A 3 -8.74 4.14 14.65
N SER A 4 -8.53 3.29 13.64
CA SER A 4 -9.15 3.46 12.32
C SER A 4 -10.67 3.47 12.39
N THR A 5 -11.26 2.61 13.23
CA THR A 5 -12.71 2.56 13.47
C THR A 5 -13.22 3.82 14.16
N LYS A 6 -12.51 4.32 15.17
CA LYS A 6 -12.85 5.59 15.85
C LYS A 6 -12.83 6.78 14.89
N ILE A 7 -11.84 6.85 14.00
CA ILE A 7 -11.74 7.92 12.99
C ILE A 7 -12.96 7.90 12.06
N MET A 8 -13.39 6.72 11.61
CA MET A 8 -14.58 6.55 10.77
C MET A 8 -15.85 7.06 11.48
N PHE A 9 -16.08 6.61 12.72
CA PHE A 9 -17.24 7.06 13.51
C PHE A 9 -17.22 8.56 13.79
N LYS A 10 -16.06 9.12 14.13
CA LYS A 10 -15.93 10.56 14.33
C LYS A 10 -16.28 11.35 13.07
N LYS A 11 -15.90 10.86 11.89
CA LYS A 11 -16.28 11.44 10.59
C LYS A 11 -17.80 11.41 10.38
N TRP A 12 -18.45 10.32 10.77
CA TRP A 12 -19.90 10.21 10.71
C TRP A 12 -20.55 11.20 11.68
N GLU A 13 -20.10 11.26 12.93
CA GLU A 13 -20.60 12.24 13.91
C GLU A 13 -20.43 13.69 13.43
N GLU A 14 -19.29 14.03 12.85
CA GLU A 14 -19.02 15.36 12.29
C GLU A 14 -19.95 15.71 11.13
N LYS A 15 -20.30 14.73 10.27
CA LYS A 15 -21.22 14.93 9.15
C LYS A 15 -22.66 15.19 9.60
N ASN A 16 -23.01 14.80 10.83
CA ASN A 16 -24.38 14.73 11.34
C ASN A 16 -24.64 15.61 12.55
N ARG A 17 -23.77 16.60 12.78
CA ARG A 17 -23.80 17.44 13.98
C ARG A 17 -25.11 18.18 14.22
N ASP A 18 -25.94 18.38 13.19
CA ASP A 18 -27.17 19.19 13.24
C ASP A 18 -28.42 18.44 12.73
N ILE A 19 -28.38 17.12 12.58
CA ILE A 19 -29.50 16.32 12.05
C ILE A 19 -29.79 15.14 12.98
N ASP A 20 -30.99 15.08 13.56
CA ASP A 20 -31.43 14.02 14.48
C ASP A 20 -31.49 12.64 13.82
N GLU A 21 -31.81 12.59 12.52
CA GLU A 21 -31.92 11.36 11.75
C GLU A 21 -31.34 11.57 10.34
N PHE A 22 -30.34 10.77 9.98
CA PHE A 22 -29.62 10.90 8.71
C PHE A 22 -29.30 9.53 8.12
N GLU A 23 -29.09 9.49 6.81
CA GLU A 23 -28.67 8.29 6.11
C GLU A 23 -27.18 8.41 5.71
N ILE A 24 -26.39 7.36 5.97
CA ILE A 24 -24.99 7.28 5.54
C ILE A 24 -24.82 6.09 4.59
N GLU A 25 -24.20 6.36 3.45
CA GLU A 25 -23.63 5.31 2.61
C GLU A 25 -22.37 4.73 3.25
N VAL A 26 -22.50 3.56 3.90
CA VAL A 26 -21.39 2.95 4.66
C VAL A 26 -20.37 2.20 3.81
N ASN A 27 -20.72 1.85 2.57
CA ASN A 27 -19.91 0.92 1.76
C ASN A 27 -18.51 1.47 1.48
N GLY A 28 -18.41 2.73 1.06
CA GLY A 28 -17.12 3.38 0.80
C GLY A 28 -16.24 3.49 2.04
N ASP A 29 -16.84 3.84 3.19
CA ASP A 29 -16.13 3.99 4.46
C ASP A 29 -15.66 2.64 5.02
N LEU A 30 -16.46 1.57 4.87
CA LEU A 30 -16.04 0.21 5.23
C LEU A 30 -14.88 -0.27 4.36
N HIS A 31 -14.93 -0.03 3.05
CA HIS A 31 -13.82 -0.34 2.16
C HIS A 31 -12.54 0.40 2.57
N TYR A 32 -12.63 1.69 2.89
CA TYR A 32 -11.49 2.46 3.38
C TYR A 32 -10.97 1.92 4.72
N LEU A 33 -11.87 1.62 5.67
CA LEU A 33 -11.52 1.08 6.98
C LEU A 33 -10.77 -0.26 6.85
N SER A 34 -11.29 -1.18 6.04
CA SER A 34 -10.63 -2.47 5.79
C SER A 34 -9.25 -2.28 5.15
N ALA A 35 -9.13 -1.39 4.16
CA ALA A 35 -7.86 -1.09 3.53
C ALA A 35 -6.85 -0.47 4.51
N ASP A 36 -7.28 0.44 5.40
CA ASP A 36 -6.43 1.05 6.42
C ASP A 36 -5.98 0.03 7.47
N ILE A 37 -6.85 -0.88 7.88
CA ILE A 37 -6.49 -1.97 8.79
C ILE A 37 -5.46 -2.91 8.14
N ILE A 38 -5.69 -3.34 6.90
CA ILE A 38 -4.76 -4.21 6.17
C ILE A 38 -3.41 -3.53 6.02
N SER A 39 -3.38 -2.25 5.60
CA SER A 39 -2.12 -1.53 5.46
C SER A 39 -1.38 -1.36 6.78
N ARG A 40 -2.09 -1.14 7.90
CA ARG A 40 -1.46 -1.09 9.23
C ARG A 40 -0.89 -2.42 9.66
N VAL A 41 -1.52 -3.53 9.29
CA VAL A 41 -1.02 -4.88 9.60
C VAL A 41 0.16 -5.24 8.69
N ALA A 42 0.06 -4.97 7.39
CA ALA A 42 1.06 -5.35 6.40
C ALA A 42 2.31 -4.47 6.45
N PHE A 43 2.14 -3.16 6.70
CA PHE A 43 3.21 -2.16 6.60
C PHE A 43 3.46 -1.38 7.89
N GLY A 44 2.63 -1.57 8.93
CA GLY A 44 2.70 -0.78 10.16
C GLY A 44 2.13 0.64 10.05
N SER A 45 1.64 1.05 8.88
CA SER A 45 1.26 2.43 8.54
C SER A 45 -0.18 2.52 8.00
N SER A 46 -0.67 3.71 7.67
CA SER A 46 -2.04 3.89 7.13
C SER A 46 -2.22 3.35 5.70
N TYR A 47 -3.49 3.26 5.23
CA TYR A 47 -3.81 2.92 3.82
C TYR A 47 -3.07 3.82 2.83
N LYS A 48 -3.11 5.14 3.05
CA LYS A 48 -2.50 6.14 2.17
C LYS A 48 -0.98 5.95 2.08
N GLU A 49 -0.32 5.74 3.21
CA GLU A 49 1.12 5.50 3.27
C GLU A 49 1.47 4.13 2.66
N GLY A 50 0.67 3.09 2.92
CA GLY A 50 0.87 1.77 2.32
C GLY A 50 0.78 1.80 0.78
N LYS A 51 -0.17 2.57 0.24
CA LYS A 51 -0.27 2.81 -1.21
C LYS A 51 0.99 3.50 -1.76
N GLN A 52 1.48 4.53 -1.08
CA GLN A 52 2.72 5.22 -1.48
C GLN A 52 3.95 4.30 -1.42
N ILE A 53 4.06 3.46 -0.38
CA ILE A 53 5.13 2.48 -0.27
C ILE A 53 5.10 1.50 -1.45
N PHE A 54 3.92 1.00 -1.82
CA PHE A 54 3.78 0.08 -2.94
C PHE A 54 4.18 0.73 -4.27
N GLU A 55 3.73 1.96 -4.54
CA GLU A 55 4.10 2.72 -5.75
C GLU A 55 5.62 2.93 -5.82
N LEU A 56 6.27 3.27 -4.70
CA LEU A 56 7.72 3.41 -4.63
C LEU A 56 8.44 2.08 -4.87
N GLN A 57 7.93 0.97 -4.31
CA GLN A 57 8.49 -0.37 -4.53
C GLN A 57 8.41 -0.77 -6.00
N GLU A 58 7.30 -0.45 -6.69
CA GLU A 58 7.14 -0.73 -8.12
C GLU A 58 8.15 0.06 -8.96
N GLN A 59 8.35 1.35 -8.66
CA GLN A 59 9.35 2.18 -9.33
C GLN A 59 10.76 1.64 -9.12
N GLN A 60 11.11 1.26 -7.89
CA GLN A 60 12.41 0.66 -7.58
C GLN A 60 12.59 -0.69 -8.29
N HIS A 61 11.57 -1.54 -8.31
CA HIS A 61 11.60 -2.83 -9.00
C HIS A 61 11.84 -2.65 -10.51
N HIS A 62 11.19 -1.66 -11.12
CA HIS A 62 11.43 -1.31 -12.52
C HIS A 62 12.90 -0.91 -12.77
N LEU A 63 13.44 0.01 -11.97
CA LEU A 63 14.82 0.46 -12.08
C LEU A 63 15.82 -0.68 -11.82
N LEU A 64 15.58 -1.51 -10.80
CA LEU A 64 16.39 -2.70 -10.50
C LEU A 64 16.35 -3.71 -11.64
N SER A 65 15.21 -3.91 -12.30
CA SER A 65 15.11 -4.78 -13.47
C SER A 65 15.95 -4.28 -14.65
N LEU A 66 16.07 -2.96 -14.84
CA LEU A 66 16.93 -2.38 -15.87
C LEU A 66 18.40 -2.52 -15.48
N ALA A 67 18.73 -2.18 -14.24
CA ALA A 67 20.09 -2.27 -13.71
C ALA A 67 20.62 -3.71 -13.79
N THR A 68 19.86 -4.70 -13.32
CA THR A 68 20.24 -6.12 -13.39
C THR A 68 20.48 -6.63 -14.81
N ARG A 69 19.75 -6.13 -15.81
CA ARG A 69 20.00 -6.44 -17.23
C ARG A 69 21.28 -5.78 -17.77
N SER A 70 21.65 -4.63 -17.23
CA SER A 70 22.86 -3.88 -17.63
C SER A 70 24.13 -4.31 -16.87
N VAL A 71 24.01 -5.05 -15.77
CA VAL A 71 25.15 -5.47 -14.96
C VAL A 71 25.97 -6.50 -15.73
N TYR A 72 27.06 -6.03 -16.33
CA TYR A 72 28.13 -6.87 -16.80
C TYR A 72 28.84 -7.49 -15.58
N ILE A 73 28.62 -8.78 -15.32
CA ILE A 73 29.36 -9.53 -14.30
C ILE A 73 30.67 -10.03 -14.93
N PRO A 74 31.83 -9.43 -14.61
CA PRO A 74 33.11 -9.88 -15.15
C PRO A 74 33.36 -11.33 -14.69
N GLY A 75 33.59 -12.25 -15.62
CA GLY A 75 33.81 -13.68 -15.33
C GLY A 75 32.66 -14.62 -15.70
N PHE A 76 31.42 -14.15 -15.85
CA PHE A 76 30.26 -14.99 -16.20
C PHE A 76 30.41 -15.67 -17.58
N ARG A 77 31.10 -15.01 -18.52
CA ARG A 77 31.45 -15.56 -19.84
C ARG A 77 32.33 -16.81 -19.76
N PHE A 78 33.18 -16.94 -18.73
CA PHE A 78 34.05 -18.09 -18.57
C PHE A 78 33.34 -19.28 -17.91
N PHE A 79 32.32 -19.02 -17.08
CA PHE A 79 31.52 -20.06 -16.44
C PHE A 79 30.60 -20.78 -17.44
N LEU A 80 29.96 -20.04 -18.34
CA LEU A 80 29.09 -20.60 -19.39
C LEU A 80 29.86 -21.47 -20.41
N ARG A 81 31.13 -21.16 -20.71
CA ARG A 81 31.95 -21.92 -21.69
C ARG A 81 32.46 -23.26 -21.18
N ARG A 82 32.19 -23.62 -19.91
CA ARG A 82 32.67 -24.87 -19.29
C ARG A 82 31.54 -25.91 -19.12
N ILE A 83 30.31 -25.56 -19.49
CA ILE A 83 29.09 -26.37 -19.32
C ILE A 83 28.41 -26.67 -20.69
N THR A 84 29.00 -26.24 -21.81
CA THR A 84 28.65 -26.69 -23.18
C THR A 84 29.83 -27.45 -23.75
#